data_AF-A0A1G8RCL8-F1
#
_entry.id   AF-A0A1G8RCL8-F1
#
_cell.length_a   1.000
_cell.length_b   1.000
_cell.length_c   1.000
_cell.angle_alpha   90.00
_cell.angle_beta   90.00
_cell.angle_gamma   90.00
#
_symmetry.space_group_name_H-M   'P 1'
#
loop_
_entity.id
_entity.type
_entity.pdbx_description
1 polymer ?
#
loop_
_entity_poly.entity_id
_entity_poly.type
_entity_poly.pdbx_seq_one_letter_code
_entity_poly.pdbx_strand_id
1 'polypeptide(L)' 'MKILRLLLGAVVSALACFSLITGTTGITPYLLLLVSGLVLVMGITEFQKRKPIAFTLFLAFGFSFFVGIYTL' A
#
# COMPACT_ATOMS: atom_id res chain seq x y z
N MET A 1 8.63 -7.08 10.60
CA MET A 1 7.61 -6.27 9.88
C MET A 1 7.49 -4.81 10.32
N LYS A 2 7.71 -4.42 11.59
CA LYS A 2 7.51 -3.02 12.04
C LYS A 2 8.37 -1.99 11.28
N ILE A 3 9.66 -2.24 11.14
CA ILE A 3 10.59 -1.34 10.42
C ILE A 3 10.22 -1.24 8.94
N LEU A 4 9.96 -2.38 8.28
CA LEU A 4 9.55 -2.42 6.86
C LEU A 4 8.24 -1.66 6.62
N ARG A 5 7.24 -1.85 7.50
CA ARG A 5 5.96 -1.13 7.44
C ARG A 5 6.15 0.38 7.63
N LEU A 6 7.07 0.78 8.51
CA LEU A 6 7.36 2.18 8.79
C LEU A 6 8.10 2.84 7.62
N LEU A 7 9.07 2.15 7.01
CA LEU A 7 9.77 2.60 5.82
C LEU A 7 8.82 2.74 4.62
N LEU A 8 8.02 1.70 4.31
CA LEU A 8 7.03 1.80 3.23
C LEU A 8 6.02 2.92 3.51
N GLY A 9 5.58 3.08 4.76
CA GLY A 9 4.67 4.16 5.17
C GLY A 9 5.26 5.55 4.95
N ALA A 10 6.54 5.73 5.27
CA ALA A 10 7.24 6.99 5.03
C ALA A 10 7.33 7.29 3.53
N VAL A 11 7.71 6.30 2.71
CA VAL A 11 7.82 6.45 1.26
C VAL A 11 6.48 6.76 0.61
N VAL A 12 5.42 6.03 0.96
CA VAL A 12 4.05 6.28 0.48
C VAL A 12 3.59 7.68 0.86
N SER A 13 3.79 8.09 2.11
CA SER A 13 3.37 9.42 2.58
C SER A 13 4.11 10.53 1.85
N ALA A 14 5.42 10.39 1.65
CA ALA A 14 6.23 11.36 0.92
C ALA A 14 5.78 11.51 -0.53
N LEU A 15 5.54 10.39 -1.24
CA LEU A 15 5.06 10.40 -2.62
C LEU A 15 3.65 10.96 -2.73
N ALA A 16 2.77 10.67 -1.77
CA ALA A 16 1.42 11.22 -1.73
C ALA A 16 1.45 12.75 -1.55
N CYS A 17 2.26 13.26 -0.61
CA CYS A 17 2.47 14.69 -0.44
C CYS A 17 3.05 15.33 -1.70
N PHE A 18 4.02 14.69 -2.34
CA PHE A 18 4.61 15.17 -3.59
C PHE A 18 3.57 15.27 -4.71
N SER A 19 2.72 14.24 -4.88
CA SER A 19 1.62 14.24 -5.86
C SER A 19 0.62 15.37 -5.60
N LEU A 20 0.26 15.60 -4.33
CA LEU A 20 -0.66 16.67 -3.94
C LEU A 20 -0.07 18.07 -4.20
N ILE A 21 1.21 18.29 -3.89
CA ILE A 21 1.88 19.59 -4.08
C ILE A 21 2.09 19.87 -5.57
N THR A 22 2.49 18.87 -6.35
CA THR A 22 2.76 19.04 -7.78
C THR A 22 1.52 18.98 -8.66
N GLY A 23 0.39 18.51 -8.12
CA GLY A 23 -0.84 18.27 -8.88
C GLY A 23 -0.70 17.16 -9.94
N THR A 24 0.38 16.38 -9.90
CA THR A 24 0.66 15.35 -10.90
C THR A 24 0.05 14.02 -10.49
N THR A 25 -0.85 13.51 -11.33
CA THR A 25 -1.50 12.20 -11.13
C THR A 25 -0.76 11.06 -11.86
N GLY A 26 0.27 11.35 -12.64
CA GLY A 26 1.04 10.32 -13.37
C GLY A 26 1.76 9.32 -12.45
N ILE A 27 1.98 9.68 -11.19
CA ILE A 27 2.61 8.81 -10.17
C ILE A 27 1.62 7.98 -9.35
N THR A 28 0.31 8.18 -9.55
CA THR A 28 -0.77 7.47 -8.83
C THR A 28 -0.70 5.93 -8.95
N PRO A 29 -0.45 5.32 -10.13
CA PRO A 29 -0.32 3.85 -10.21
C PRO A 29 0.85 3.33 -9.36
N TYR A 30 1.99 4.03 -9.36
CA TYR A 30 3.14 3.66 -8.54
C TYR A 30 2.86 3.81 -7.04
N LEU A 31 2.11 4.85 -6.65
CA LEU A 31 1.60 5.04 -5.28
C LEU A 31 0.68 3.88 -4.86
N LEU A 32 -0.24 3.46 -5.73
CA LEU A 32 -1.14 2.33 -5.50
C LEU A 32 -0.35 1.02 -5.32
N LEU A 33 0.69 0.79 -6.13
CA LEU A 33 1.56 -0.38 -6.00
C LEU A 33 2.30 -0.38 -4.65
N LEU A 34 2.85 0.77 -4.22
CA LEU A 34 3.51 0.88 -2.92
C LEU A 34 2.54 0.69 -1.75
N VAL A 35 1.34 1.27 -1.84
CA VAL A 35 0.27 1.07 -0.85
C VAL A 35 -0.12 -0.40 -0.78
N SER A 36 -0.24 -1.08 -1.93
CA SER A 36 -0.57 -2.51 -1.97
C SER A 36 0.48 -3.34 -1.22
N GLY A 37 1.78 -3.09 -1.45
CA GLY A 37 2.86 -3.76 -0.72
C GLY A 37 2.78 -3.49 0.79
N LEU A 38 2.39 -2.29 1.18
CA LEU A 38 2.19 -1.90 2.58
C LEU A 38 1.04 -2.69 3.23
N VAL A 39 -0.08 -2.78 2.53
CA VAL A 39 -1.28 -3.52 2.96
C VAL A 39 -0.99 -5.02 3.04
N LEU A 40 -0.18 -5.58 2.13
CA LEU A 40 0.29 -6.97 2.21
C LEU A 40 1.09 -7.22 3.48
N VAL A 41 2.06 -6.35 3.79
CA VAL A 41 2.88 -6.46 5.01
C VAL A 41 2.00 -6.38 6.26
N MET A 42 0.97 -5.52 6.26
CA MET A 42 -0.01 -5.47 7.35
C MET A 42 -0.85 -6.75 7.44
N GLY A 43 -1.34 -7.27 6.32
CA GLY A 43 -2.13 -8.51 6.24
C GLY A 43 -1.37 -9.70 6.81
N ILE A 44 -0.10 -9.89 6.42
CA ILE A 44 0.78 -10.93 6.96
C ILE A 44 0.98 -10.75 8.46
N THR A 45 1.20 -9.52 8.93
CA THR A 45 1.44 -9.23 10.34
C THR A 45 0.21 -9.53 11.21
N GLU A 46 -1.00 -9.20 10.72
CA GLU A 46 -2.24 -9.47 11.46
C GLU A 46 -2.69 -10.94 11.33
N PHE A 47 -2.34 -11.62 10.23
CA PHE A 47 -2.53 -13.06 10.07
C PHE A 47 -1.71 -13.85 11.10
N GLN A 48 -0.45 -13.44 11.32
CA GLN A 48 0.40 -14.02 12.37
C GLN A 48 -0.21 -13.84 13.78
N LYS A 49 -0.96 -12.76 14.02
CA LYS A 49 -1.69 -12.51 15.28
C LYS A 49 -3.07 -13.18 15.33
N ARG A 50 -3.42 -14.01 14.33
CA ARG A 50 -4.72 -14.67 14.17
C ARG A 50 -5.91 -13.71 14.23
N LYS A 51 -5.74 -12.47 13.75
CA LYS A 51 -6.84 -11.50 13.70
C LYS A 51 -7.64 -11.66 12.39
N PRO A 52 -8.98 -11.61 12.45
CA PRO A 52 -9.83 -11.78 11.27
C PRO A 52 -9.64 -10.64 10.24
N ILE A 53 -9.17 -9.47 10.68
CA ILE A 53 -8.88 -8.32 9.80
C ILE A 53 -7.81 -8.62 8.73
N ALA A 54 -7.00 -9.66 8.93
CA ALA A 54 -6.01 -10.10 7.95
C ALA A 54 -6.65 -10.43 6.60
N PHE A 55 -7.85 -11.02 6.58
CA PHE A 55 -8.53 -11.40 5.35
C PHE A 55 -8.94 -10.17 4.53
N THR A 56 -9.49 -9.16 5.20
CA THR A 56 -9.83 -7.87 4.58
C THR A 56 -8.58 -7.18 4.03
N LEU A 57 -7.46 -7.25 4.76
CA LEU A 57 -6.18 -6.69 4.29
C LEU A 57 -5.66 -7.42 3.05
N PHE A 58 -5.75 -8.75 2.98
CA PHE A 58 -5.38 -9.49 1.77
C PHE A 58 -6.26 -9.15 0.57
N LEU A 59 -7.56 -8.97 0.79
CA LEU A 59 -8.49 -8.57 -0.26
C LEU A 59 -8.19 -7.14 -0.76
N ALA A 60 -7.91 -6.22 0.16
CA ALA A 60 -7.52 -4.84 -0.15
C ALA A 60 -6.17 -4.79 -0.90
N PHE A 61 -5.22 -5.67 -0.56
CA PHE A 61 -3.98 -5.85 -1.31
C PHE A 61 -4.27 -6.27 -2.75
N GLY A 62 -5.03 -7.35 -2.95
CA GLY A 62 -5.32 -7.88 -4.28
C GLY A 62 -6.00 -6.84 -5.18
N PHE A 63 -7.00 -6.13 -4.64
CA PHE A 63 -7.68 -5.05 -5.36
C PHE A 63 -6.73 -3.91 -5.73
N SER A 64 -6.01 -3.36 -4.75
CA SER A 64 -5.12 -2.21 -4.98
C SER A 64 -3.97 -2.55 -5.93
N PHE A 65 -3.44 -3.78 -5.84
CA PHE A 65 -2.39 -4.27 -6.72
C PHE A 65 -2.88 -4.42 -8.16
N PHE A 66 -4.06 -5.02 -8.35
CA PHE A 66 -4.68 -5.16 -9.68
C PHE A 66 -4.95 -3.80 -10.32
N VAL A 67 -5.57 -2.88 -9.58
CA VAL A 67 -5.85 -1.51 -10.07
C VAL A 67 -4.55 -0.77 -10.41
N GLY A 68 -3.52 -0.89 -9.55
CA GLY A 68 -2.23 -0.27 -9.79
C GLY A 68 -1.55 -0.76 -11.08
N ILE A 69 -1.61 -2.06 -11.37
CA ILE A 69 -1.09 -2.63 -12.63
C ILE A 69 -1.94 -2.22 -13.82
N TYR A 70 -3.26 -2.29 -13.73
CA TYR A 70 -4.16 -1.95 -14.83
C TYR A 70 -4.05 -0.48 -15.26
N THR A 71 -3.70 0.40 -14.32
CA THR A 71 -3.56 1.85 -14.57
C THR A 71 -2.19 2.23 -15.14
N LEU A 72 -1.22 1.32 -15.13
CA LEU A 72 0.12 1.52 -15.68
C LEU A 72 0.13 1.34 -17.21
#